data_AF-A0A1D2X8L1-F1
#
_entry.id   AF-A0A1D2X8L1-F1
#
_cell.length_a   1.000
_cell.length_b   1.000
_cell.length_c   1.000
_cell.angle_alpha   90.00
_cell.angle_beta   90.00
_cell.angle_gamma   90.00
#
_symmetry.space_group_name_H-M   'P 1'
#
loop_
_entity.id
_entity.type
_entity.pdbx_description
1 polymer ?
#
loop_
_entity_poly.entity_id
_entity_poly.type
_entity_poly.pdbx_seq_one_letter_code
_entity_poly.pdbx_strand_id
1 'polypeptide(L)'
;MEDLILALGWVGVFAPVALGAVGSAIGCSVAGQAACGAMLDVESGYGKFVGLSAMPSSQVIYGIVIMFTLSAIGVTSASAPGLFGIGLLTGIALMYSAVYQGQAVAAAINASKNKPEVFGLSIAPAAIVEGFAVFAFVFALVMGQGIAA
;
A
#
# COMPACT_ATOMS: atom_id res chain seq x y z
N MET A 1 8.89 17.23 27.13
CA MET A 1 8.55 17.68 25.76
C MET A 1 9.43 17.00 24.73
N GLU A 2 10.73 16.87 25.01
CA GLU A 2 11.67 16.09 24.20
C GLU A 2 11.23 14.63 23.99
N ASP A 3 10.83 13.91 25.05
CA ASP A 3 10.35 12.53 24.92
C ASP A 3 9.15 12.38 23.96
N LEU A 4 8.26 13.36 23.94
CA LEU A 4 7.11 13.37 23.02
C LEU A 4 7.58 13.56 21.57
N ILE A 5 8.55 14.44 21.34
CA ILE A 5 9.13 14.67 20.01
C ILE A 5 9.78 13.39 19.51
N LEU A 6 10.59 12.73 20.34
CA LEU A 6 11.23 11.45 20.00
C LEU A 6 10.18 10.35 19.74
N ALA A 7 9.14 10.27 20.57
CA ALA A 7 8.04 9.32 20.36
C ALA A 7 7.34 9.54 19.00
N LEU A 8 7.07 10.80 18.63
CA LEU A 8 6.48 11.12 17.32
C LEU A 8 7.42 10.75 16.16
N GLY A 9 8.73 10.96 16.31
CA GLY A 9 9.72 10.51 15.31
C GLY A 9 9.64 9.00 15.06
N TRP A 10 9.55 8.20 16.11
CA TRP A 10 9.37 6.74 16.00
C TRP A 10 8.04 6.34 15.37
N VAL A 11 6.95 7.03 15.71
CA VAL A 11 5.65 6.85 15.03
C VAL A 11 5.80 7.12 13.53
N GLY A 12 6.51 8.18 13.16
CA GLY A 12 6.85 8.50 11.78
C GLY A 12 7.56 7.37 11.06
N VAL A 13 8.65 6.88 11.64
CA VAL A 13 9.44 5.79 11.03
C VAL A 13 8.58 4.53 10.79
N PHE A 14 7.73 4.16 11.75
CA PHE A 14 6.94 2.92 11.67
C PHE A 14 5.61 3.06 10.90
N ALA A 15 5.04 4.26 10.81
CA ALA A 15 3.74 4.49 10.19
C ALA A 15 3.61 3.96 8.74
N PRO A 16 4.60 4.13 7.83
CA PRO A 16 4.52 3.62 6.46
C PRO A 16 4.23 2.12 6.38
N VAL A 17 4.96 1.31 7.15
CA VAL A 17 4.77 -0.15 7.15
C VAL A 17 3.48 -0.54 7.88
N ALA A 18 3.18 0.10 9.02
CA ALA A 18 2.00 -0.24 9.81
C ALA A 18 0.69 0.05 9.07
N LEU A 19 0.57 1.26 8.51
CA LEU A 19 -0.60 1.68 7.76
C LEU A 19 -0.68 1.01 6.39
N GLY A 20 0.47 0.81 5.73
CA GLY A 20 0.56 -0.01 4.52
C GLY A 20 0.05 -1.43 4.75
N ALA A 21 0.46 -2.09 5.83
CA ALA A 21 -0.01 -3.42 6.19
C ALA A 21 -1.52 -3.47 6.46
N VAL A 22 -2.09 -2.47 7.16
CA VAL A 22 -3.54 -2.37 7.38
C VAL A 22 -4.27 -2.24 6.05
N GLY A 23 -3.85 -1.32 5.18
CA GLY A 23 -4.47 -1.13 3.88
C GLY A 23 -4.37 -2.37 3.00
N SER A 24 -3.19 -2.99 2.94
CA SER A 24 -2.95 -4.23 2.19
C SER A 24 -3.82 -5.37 2.70
N ALA A 25 -3.94 -5.56 4.01
CA ALA A 25 -4.79 -6.60 4.58
C ALA A 25 -6.26 -6.42 4.17
N ILE A 26 -6.78 -5.19 4.24
CA ILE A 26 -8.15 -4.87 3.82
C ILE A 26 -8.32 -5.09 2.32
N GLY A 27 -7.43 -4.51 1.50
CA GLY A 27 -7.49 -4.58 0.04
C GLY A 27 -7.42 -6.02 -0.47
N CYS A 28 -6.44 -6.80 0.01
CA CYS A 28 -6.30 -8.21 -0.34
C CYS A 28 -7.50 -9.04 0.13
N SER A 29 -8.09 -8.73 1.29
CA SER A 29 -9.29 -9.42 1.77
C SER A 29 -10.50 -9.18 0.87
N VAL A 30 -10.75 -7.93 0.47
CA VAL A 30 -11.84 -7.55 -0.44
C VAL A 30 -11.68 -8.23 -1.80
N ALA A 31 -10.46 -8.18 -2.37
CA ALA A 31 -10.18 -8.84 -3.63
C ALA A 31 -10.24 -10.38 -3.53
N GLY A 32 -9.78 -10.95 -2.40
CA GLY A 32 -9.81 -12.38 -2.12
C GLY A 32 -11.23 -12.93 -2.00
N GLN A 33 -12.14 -12.19 -1.38
CA GLN A 33 -13.56 -12.53 -1.34
C GLN A 33 -14.16 -12.61 -2.75
N ALA A 34 -13.82 -11.67 -3.64
CA ALA A 34 -14.23 -11.73 -5.05
C ALA A 34 -13.60 -12.91 -5.80
N ALA A 35 -12.33 -13.23 -5.52
CA ALA A 35 -11.65 -14.39 -6.08
C ALA A 35 -12.35 -15.70 -5.68
N CYS A 36 -12.66 -15.88 -4.39
CA CYS A 36 -13.41 -17.05 -3.91
C CYS A 36 -14.79 -17.15 -4.57
N GLY A 37 -15.50 -16.02 -4.69
CA GLY A 37 -16.79 -15.99 -5.38
C GLY A 37 -16.69 -16.39 -6.85
N ALA A 38 -15.67 -15.92 -7.57
CA ALA A 38 -15.44 -16.29 -8.97
C ALA A 38 -15.15 -17.79 -9.16
N MET A 39 -14.48 -18.43 -8.20
CA MET A 39 -14.20 -19.88 -8.25
C MET A 39 -15.45 -20.76 -8.15
N LEU A 40 -16.57 -20.23 -7.68
CA LEU A 40 -17.84 -20.94 -7.69
C LEU A 40 -18.47 -20.99 -9.09
N ASP A 41 -18.14 -20.01 -9.94
CA ASP A 41 -18.78 -19.81 -11.24
C ASP A 41 -17.95 -20.34 -12.42
N VAL A 42 -16.65 -20.57 -12.23
CA VAL A 42 -15.73 -21.01 -13.30
C VAL A 42 -14.96 -22.26 -12.92
N GLU A 43 -14.57 -23.07 -13.91
CA GLU A 43 -13.82 -24.32 -13.68
C GLU A 43 -12.29 -24.17 -13.83
N SER A 44 -11.80 -22.99 -14.24
CA SER A 44 -10.37 -22.75 -14.46
C SER A 44 -9.97 -21.30 -14.23
N GLY A 45 -8.66 -21.03 -14.20
CA GLY A 45 -8.14 -19.66 -14.05
C GLY A 45 -7.98 -19.18 -12.61
N TYR A 46 -8.14 -20.06 -11.62
CA TYR A 46 -8.04 -19.73 -10.19
C TYR A 46 -6.74 -18.99 -9.82
N GLY A 47 -5.61 -19.42 -10.36
CA GLY A 47 -4.32 -18.76 -10.13
C GLY A 47 -4.31 -17.30 -10.56
N LYS A 48 -5.07 -16.92 -11.60
CA LYS A 48 -5.20 -15.52 -12.02
C LYS A 48 -5.95 -14.70 -10.98
N PHE A 49 -7.06 -15.22 -10.44
CA PHE A 49 -7.86 -14.49 -9.44
C PHE A 49 -7.16 -14.40 -8.09
N VAL A 50 -6.53 -15.49 -7.64
CA VAL A 50 -5.69 -15.47 -6.42
C VAL A 50 -4.52 -14.52 -6.60
N GLY A 51 -3.82 -14.58 -7.73
CA GLY A 51 -2.71 -13.67 -8.02
C GLY A 51 -3.15 -12.21 -8.05
N LEU A 52 -4.28 -11.90 -8.69
CA LEU A 52 -4.84 -10.55 -8.68
C LEU A 52 -5.18 -10.08 -7.26
N SER A 53 -5.73 -10.97 -6.43
CA SER A 53 -6.11 -10.62 -5.06
C SER A 53 -4.95 -10.20 -4.18
N ALA A 54 -3.72 -10.59 -4.53
CA ALA A 54 -2.51 -10.17 -3.83
C ALA A 54 -1.97 -8.81 -4.30
N MET A 55 -2.52 -8.20 -5.35
CA MET A 55 -2.04 -6.93 -5.90
C MET A 55 -1.94 -5.79 -4.85
N PRO A 56 -2.89 -5.64 -3.89
CA PRO A 56 -2.79 -4.64 -2.82
C PRO A 56 -1.69 -4.88 -1.78
N SER A 57 -0.84 -5.91 -1.93
CA SER A 57 0.29 -6.16 -1.03
C SER A 57 1.51 -5.29 -1.33
N SER A 58 1.57 -4.58 -2.45
CA SER A 58 2.70 -3.71 -2.79
C SER A 58 2.86 -2.56 -1.79
N GLN A 59 1.75 -2.05 -1.23
CA GLN A 59 1.78 -0.91 -0.30
C GLN A 59 2.52 -1.23 0.99
N VAL A 60 2.43 -2.47 1.51
CA VAL A 60 3.27 -2.86 2.67
C VAL A 60 4.75 -2.95 2.29
N ILE A 61 5.09 -3.39 1.07
CA ILE A 61 6.49 -3.45 0.60
C ILE A 61 7.06 -2.04 0.48
N TYR A 62 6.32 -1.09 -0.10
CA TYR A 62 6.71 0.32 -0.13
C TYR A 62 6.89 0.88 1.27
N GLY A 63 5.97 0.56 2.19
CA GLY A 63 6.06 0.94 3.60
C GLY A 63 7.33 0.43 4.28
N ILE A 64 7.74 -0.82 4.02
CA ILE A 64 8.98 -1.41 4.56
C ILE A 64 10.21 -0.64 4.06
N VAL A 65 10.27 -0.33 2.76
CA VAL A 65 11.41 0.40 2.20
C VAL A 65 11.50 1.80 2.81
N ILE A 66 10.38 2.52 2.91
CA ILE A 66 10.35 3.85 3.53
C ILE A 66 10.78 3.75 5.01
N MET A 67 10.28 2.78 5.76
CA MET A 67 10.67 2.59 7.17
C MET A 67 12.18 2.43 7.31
N PHE A 68 12.82 1.58 6.50
CA PHE A 68 14.28 1.41 6.56
C PHE A 68 15.02 2.68 6.15
N THR A 69 14.56 3.39 5.12
CA THR A 69 15.15 4.67 4.70
C THR A 69 15.07 5.73 5.80
N LEU A 70 13.89 5.90 6.41
CA LEU A 70 13.69 6.87 7.48
C LEU A 70 14.43 6.47 8.77
N SER A 71 14.45 5.17 9.10
CA SER A 71 15.18 4.67 10.27
C SER A 71 16.69 4.89 10.17
N ALA A 72 17.27 4.87 8.96
CA ALA A 72 18.69 5.08 8.75
C ALA A 72 19.16 6.51 9.06
N ILE A 73 18.24 7.48 9.09
CA ILE A 73 18.52 8.88 9.45
C ILE A 73 18.78 9.02 10.96
N GLY A 74 18.14 8.17 11.77
CA GLY A 74 18.17 8.23 13.22
C GLY A 74 17.13 9.21 13.79
N VAL A 75 16.53 8.83 14.92
CA VAL A 75 15.50 9.63 15.60
C VAL A 75 16.16 10.54 16.63
N THR A 76 16.28 11.84 16.30
CA THR A 76 16.80 12.90 17.17
C THR A 76 15.74 13.98 17.33
N SER A 77 15.92 14.90 18.28
CA SER A 77 15.02 16.04 18.44
C SER A 77 14.96 16.94 17.20
N ALA A 78 16.00 16.93 16.35
CA ALA A 78 16.05 17.67 15.09
C ALA A 78 15.36 16.93 13.93
N SER A 79 15.57 15.61 13.81
CA SER A 79 15.01 14.82 12.71
C SER A 79 13.56 14.39 12.93
N ALA A 80 13.13 14.21 14.19
CA ALA A 80 11.85 13.62 14.54
C ALA A 80 10.61 14.32 13.93
N PRO A 81 10.52 15.67 13.86
CA PRO A 81 9.39 16.32 13.20
C PRO A 81 9.26 15.95 11.72
N GLY A 82 10.39 15.88 11.01
CA GLY A 82 10.44 15.49 9.59
C GLY A 82 10.06 14.02 9.39
N LEU A 83 10.59 13.15 10.24
CA LEU A 83 10.28 11.71 10.23
C LEU A 83 8.78 11.47 10.48
N PHE A 84 8.20 12.15 11.47
CA PHE A 84 6.78 12.08 11.77
C PHE A 84 5.91 12.54 10.60
N GLY A 85 6.19 13.73 10.05
CA GLY A 85 5.40 14.29 8.96
C GLY A 85 5.44 13.44 7.69
N ILE A 86 6.63 13.07 7.23
CA ILE A 86 6.81 12.27 6.01
C ILE A 86 6.24 10.86 6.22
N GLY A 87 6.60 10.22 7.32
CA GLY A 87 6.21 8.84 7.60
C GLY A 87 4.70 8.66 7.77
N LEU A 88 4.06 9.51 8.59
CA LEU A 88 2.62 9.40 8.84
C LEU A 88 1.79 9.67 7.58
N LEU A 89 2.08 10.75 6.86
CA LEU A 89 1.31 11.11 5.66
C LEU A 89 1.48 10.08 4.55
N THR A 90 2.69 9.54 4.39
CA THR A 90 2.93 8.48 3.41
C THR A 90 2.22 7.18 3.82
N GLY A 91 2.25 6.81 5.09
CA GLY A 91 1.52 5.65 5.59
C GLY A 91 0.00 5.75 5.36
N ILE A 92 -0.60 6.93 5.56
CA ILE A 92 -2.01 7.17 5.26
C ILE A 92 -2.29 6.99 3.76
N ALA A 93 -1.44 7.54 2.89
CA ALA A 93 -1.58 7.39 1.44
C ALA A 93 -1.48 5.93 1.00
N LEU A 94 -0.53 5.17 1.55
CA LEU A 94 -0.38 3.73 1.31
C LEU A 94 -1.60 2.94 1.78
N MET A 95 -2.15 3.26 2.96
CA MET A 95 -3.34 2.60 3.48
C MET A 95 -4.55 2.79 2.54
N TYR A 96 -4.87 4.04 2.19
CA TYR A 96 -6.03 4.33 1.36
C TYR A 96 -5.89 3.76 -0.06
N SER A 97 -4.72 3.90 -0.67
CA SER A 97 -4.47 3.35 -2.01
C SER A 97 -4.66 1.83 -2.05
N ALA A 98 -4.14 1.09 -1.07
CA ALA A 98 -4.34 -0.37 -1.00
C ALA A 98 -5.82 -0.76 -0.86
N VAL A 99 -6.59 -0.03 -0.03
CA VAL A 99 -8.03 -0.30 0.14
C VAL A 99 -8.80 -0.12 -1.17
N TYR A 100 -8.59 1.01 -1.85
CA TYR A 100 -9.26 1.28 -3.13
C TYR A 100 -8.75 0.38 -4.26
N GLN A 101 -7.48 -0.02 -4.23
CA GLN A 101 -6.95 -0.99 -5.17
C GLN A 101 -7.63 -2.34 -5.01
N GLY A 102 -7.84 -2.81 -3.79
CA GLY A 102 -8.58 -4.05 -3.52
C GLY A 102 -10.01 -4.02 -4.09
N GLN A 103 -10.70 -2.88 -3.99
CA GLN A 103 -12.02 -2.69 -4.60
C GLN A 103 -11.98 -2.73 -6.13
N ALA A 104 -10.99 -2.07 -6.75
CA ALA A 104 -10.79 -2.11 -8.20
C ALA A 104 -10.46 -3.53 -8.69
N VAL A 105 -9.60 -4.26 -7.97
CA VAL A 105 -9.27 -5.67 -8.24
C VAL A 105 -10.51 -6.55 -8.10
N ALA A 106 -11.33 -6.37 -7.07
CA ALA A 106 -12.57 -7.11 -6.89
C ALA A 106 -13.54 -6.90 -8.08
N ALA A 107 -13.64 -5.67 -8.58
CA ALA A 107 -14.42 -5.37 -9.79
C ALA A 107 -13.83 -6.05 -11.04
N ALA A 108 -12.49 -6.03 -11.18
CA ALA A 108 -11.78 -6.69 -12.27
C ALA A 108 -12.03 -8.21 -12.30
N ILE A 109 -11.98 -8.87 -11.13
CA ILE A 109 -12.27 -10.30 -10.98
C ILE A 109 -13.71 -10.60 -11.40
N ASN A 110 -14.67 -9.81 -10.92
CA ASN A 110 -16.09 -9.99 -11.25
C ASN A 110 -16.41 -9.75 -12.74
N ALA A 111 -15.70 -8.85 -13.40
CA ALA A 111 -15.81 -8.68 -14.85
C ALA A 111 -15.21 -9.88 -15.59
N SER A 112 -14.01 -10.29 -15.17
CA SER A 112 -13.20 -11.32 -15.83
C SER A 112 -13.77 -12.73 -15.71
N LYS A 113 -14.51 -13.04 -14.63
CA LYS A 113 -15.17 -14.35 -14.50
C LYS A 113 -16.25 -14.58 -15.56
N ASN A 114 -16.93 -13.51 -15.99
CA ASN A 114 -17.99 -13.58 -17.01
C ASN A 114 -17.47 -13.31 -18.42
N LYS A 115 -16.45 -12.44 -18.55
CA LYS A 115 -15.83 -12.05 -19.82
C LYS A 115 -14.30 -12.17 -19.74
N PRO A 116 -13.75 -13.39 -19.86
CA PRO A 116 -12.31 -13.62 -19.73
C PRO A 116 -11.46 -12.80 -20.70
N GLU A 117 -12.00 -12.44 -21.86
CA GLU A 117 -11.35 -11.64 -22.89
C GLU A 117 -11.03 -10.19 -22.46
N VAL A 118 -11.76 -9.64 -21.48
CA VAL A 118 -11.50 -8.28 -20.95
C VAL A 118 -10.56 -8.26 -19.74
N PHE A 119 -10.02 -9.42 -19.33
CA PHE A 119 -9.18 -9.53 -18.12
C PHE A 119 -8.09 -8.46 -18.05
N GLY A 120 -7.27 -8.33 -19.08
CA GLY A 120 -6.17 -7.35 -19.09
C GLY A 120 -6.65 -5.90 -18.98
N LEU A 121 -7.75 -5.54 -19.66
CA LEU A 121 -8.32 -4.20 -19.61
C LEU A 121 -8.99 -3.91 -18.25
N SER A 122 -9.60 -4.92 -17.65
CA SER A 122 -10.30 -4.79 -16.37
C SER A 122 -9.37 -4.50 -15.19
N ILE A 123 -8.07 -4.81 -15.32
CA ILE A 123 -7.04 -4.54 -14.31
C ILE A 123 -6.56 -3.08 -14.34
N ALA A 124 -6.74 -2.38 -15.47
CA ALA A 124 -6.21 -1.02 -15.65
C ALA A 124 -6.59 -0.04 -14.52
N PRO A 125 -7.83 -0.02 -13.99
CA PRO A 125 -8.17 0.82 -12.83
C PRO A 125 -7.33 0.50 -11.59
N ALA A 126 -7.07 -0.77 -11.30
CA ALA A 126 -6.23 -1.17 -10.17
C ALA A 126 -4.76 -0.73 -10.35
N ALA A 127 -4.26 -0.75 -11.59
CA ALA A 127 -2.92 -0.23 -11.93
C ALA A 127 -2.83 1.31 -11.83
N ILE A 128 -3.93 2.02 -12.12
CA ILE A 128 -3.98 3.48 -11.90
C ILE A 128 -3.90 3.80 -10.41
N VAL A 129 -4.63 3.06 -9.57
CA VAL A 129 -4.56 3.22 -8.11
C VAL A 129 -3.15 2.93 -7.58
N GLU A 130 -2.47 1.91 -8.12
CA GLU A 130 -1.06 1.60 -7.83
C GLU A 130 -0.15 2.81 -8.06
N GLY A 131 -0.36 3.52 -9.18
CA GLY A 131 0.46 4.68 -9.53
C GLY A 131 0.49 5.75 -8.43
N PHE A 132 -0.63 5.97 -7.74
CA PHE A 132 -0.68 6.92 -6.61
C PHE A 132 0.13 6.45 -5.39
N ALA A 133 0.15 5.14 -5.11
CA ALA A 133 1.00 4.56 -4.07
C ALA A 133 2.49 4.75 -4.42
N VAL A 134 2.87 4.51 -5.68
CA VAL A 134 4.24 4.70 -6.19
C VAL A 134 4.66 6.18 -6.10
N PHE A 135 3.78 7.13 -6.42
CA PHE A 135 4.10 8.55 -6.23
C PHE A 135 4.38 8.89 -4.78
N ALA A 136 3.50 8.49 -3.85
CA ALA A 136 3.71 8.73 -2.42
C ALA A 136 5.02 8.09 -1.93
N PHE A 137 5.30 6.86 -2.38
CA PHE A 137 6.54 6.15 -2.10
C PHE A 137 7.79 6.92 -2.57
N VAL A 138 7.86 7.29 -3.85
CA VAL A 138 9.04 7.97 -4.40
C VAL A 138 9.28 9.33 -3.73
N PHE A 139 8.22 10.12 -3.55
CA PHE A 139 8.37 11.44 -2.92
C PHE A 139 8.74 11.33 -1.43
N ALA A 140 8.29 10.30 -0.71
CA ALA A 140 8.75 10.05 0.65
C ALA A 140 10.26 9.77 0.72
N LEU A 141 10.80 9.00 -0.22
CA LEU A 141 12.25 8.74 -0.29
C LEU A 141 13.04 10.01 -0.62
N VAL A 142 12.57 10.81 -1.58
CA VAL A 142 13.23 12.07 -1.96
C VAL A 142 13.20 13.06 -0.80
N MET A 143 12.05 13.23 -0.16
CA MET A 143 11.90 14.15 0.98
C MET A 143 12.70 13.68 2.21
N GLY A 144 12.79 12.37 2.44
CA GLY A 144 13.59 11.80 3.52
C GLY A 144 15.06 12.19 3.47
N GLN A 145 15.64 12.33 2.28
CA GLN A 145 17.03 12.78 2.11
C GLN A 145 17.28 14.23 2.57
N GLY A 146 16.23 15.05 2.66
CA GLY A 146 16.30 16.43 3.11
C GLY A 146 16.21 16.62 4.62
N ILE A 147 16.00 15.55 5.40
CA ILE A 147 15.93 15.64 6.87
C ILE A 147 17.36 15.79 7.42
N ALA A 148 17.61 16.88 8.13
CA ALA A 148 18.85 17.04 8.90
C ALA A 148 18.80 16.15 10.15
N ALA A 149 19.83 15.32 10.33
CA ALA A 149 20.01 14.46 11.50
C ALA A 149 20.50 15.24 12.72
#